data_AF-A0AAY4EZ88-F1
#
_entry.id   AF-A0AAY4EZ88-F1
#
_cell.length_a   1.000
_cell.length_b   1.000
_cell.length_c   1.000
_cell.angle_alpha   90.00
_cell.angle_beta   90.00
_cell.angle_gamma   90.00
#
_symmetry.space_group_name_H-M   'P 1'
#
loop_
_entity.id
_entity.type
_entity.pdbx_description
1 polymer ?
#
loop_
_entity_poly.entity_id
_entity_poly.type
_entity_poly.pdbx_seq_one_letter_code
_entity_poly.pdbx_strand_id
1 'polypeptide(L)'
;MKLLLKTVCLASAMALSFSQSDDSHYNASPDRCAGIEFDAIAPDEKGTSYFFKGDHLWVGFSGPAELSNGTFKDLDEYHHLGHVDAAFRMHNKKDSGDHDHIYLFLNDKVFSYYKHSLEKGFPLEIQQQFPGVPSHLDAAVECPAGECVTDAVLFFKGKDVYHFDIATKMVKKKAWDHLPNCTSAFRWLEHYYCFHGHHFTRFHPVTGEVGENYPKDARHYFMRVSNPCSAVHLDAITADDTGKRYAFRGEMCEFNCDYKITVWHIDVTDGVDAVFSYDSKIYLIKGNQVYIYKADAHYTLIDGYPKPLKDELGVQGPVDAAFMCEGEPTVFLIQGQKMFSVDLNATPRSVKREVSLPFTKVDAAECGADGVRVFVGSKYYKYESPTILTRSLVSILKIILVLQTEHFLNTYFYSLGQK
;
A
#
# COMPACT_ATOMS: atom_id res chain seq x y z
N MET A 1 -43.56 80.53 -26.43
CA MET A 1 -43.93 79.37 -25.59
C MET A 1 -42.72 79.01 -24.75
N LYS A 2 -42.56 79.56 -23.54
CA LYS A 2 -43.05 79.06 -22.23
C LYS A 2 -42.37 77.75 -21.74
N LEU A 3 -41.75 77.88 -20.55
CA LEU A 3 -41.43 76.89 -19.49
C LEU A 3 -40.25 75.92 -19.73
N LEU A 4 -39.19 75.86 -18.91
CA LEU A 4 -38.99 75.74 -17.44
C LEU A 4 -38.96 74.29 -16.92
N LEU A 5 -37.88 74.02 -16.15
CA LEU A 5 -37.83 73.37 -14.81
C LEU A 5 -37.33 71.91 -14.64
N LYS A 6 -36.14 71.81 -13.99
CA LYS A 6 -35.72 70.98 -12.81
C LYS A 6 -35.77 69.43 -12.93
N THR A 7 -34.81 68.65 -12.43
CA THR A 7 -34.36 68.47 -11.02
C THR A 7 -33.16 67.49 -10.99
N VAL A 8 -31.95 67.87 -10.54
CA VAL A 8 -31.26 67.52 -9.27
C VAL A 8 -31.31 66.04 -8.81
N CYS A 9 -30.15 65.35 -8.82
CA CYS A 9 -29.59 64.50 -7.74
C CYS A 9 -28.21 63.95 -8.20
N LEU A 10 -27.10 64.36 -7.56
CA LEU A 10 -26.22 63.53 -6.70
C LEU A 10 -25.63 62.27 -7.40
N ALA A 11 -24.34 61.93 -7.34
CA ALA A 11 -23.21 62.41 -6.55
C ALA A 11 -21.90 61.87 -7.15
N SER A 12 -20.80 62.54 -6.79
CA SER A 12 -19.37 62.23 -6.92
C SER A 12 -18.98 60.78 -7.25
N ALA A 13 -18.34 60.59 -8.41
CA ALA A 13 -17.43 59.46 -8.66
C ALA A 13 -16.06 59.82 -8.08
N MET A 14 -15.85 59.47 -6.80
CA MET A 14 -14.55 59.51 -6.14
C MET A 14 -13.90 58.14 -6.31
N ALA A 15 -12.62 58.14 -6.70
CA ALA A 15 -11.80 56.96 -6.87
C ALA A 15 -11.86 56.05 -5.63
N LEU A 16 -12.19 54.78 -5.84
CA LEU A 16 -11.98 53.71 -4.87
C LEU A 16 -11.12 52.64 -5.53
N SER A 17 -9.86 52.66 -5.15
CA SER A 17 -8.93 51.53 -5.16
C SER A 17 -9.62 50.28 -4.60
N PHE A 18 -9.79 49.26 -5.43
CA PHE A 18 -10.17 47.93 -4.97
C PHE A 18 -8.97 47.28 -4.27
N SER A 19 -9.03 47.30 -2.95
CA SER A 19 -8.40 46.33 -2.07
C SER A 19 -8.96 44.94 -2.44
N GLN A 20 -8.15 44.12 -3.10
CA GLN A 20 -8.46 42.73 -3.37
C GLN A 20 -8.22 41.96 -2.07
N SER A 21 -9.29 41.71 -1.32
CA SER A 21 -9.28 40.94 -0.07
C SER A 21 -8.95 39.47 -0.38
N ASP A 22 -7.93 38.96 0.28
CA ASP A 22 -7.30 37.63 0.17
C ASP A 22 -8.15 36.49 0.79
N ASP A 23 -9.49 36.62 0.83
CA ASP A 23 -10.38 35.77 1.62
C ASP A 23 -11.08 34.65 0.83
N SER A 24 -10.70 34.40 -0.44
CA SER A 24 -11.45 33.46 -1.30
C SER A 24 -10.89 32.03 -1.38
N HIS A 25 -9.73 31.74 -0.79
CA HIS A 25 -9.12 30.41 -0.87
C HIS A 25 -9.63 29.40 0.19
N TYR A 26 -10.22 29.86 1.30
CA TYR A 26 -10.60 29.01 2.43
C TYR A 26 -11.95 28.28 2.31
N ASN A 27 -12.72 28.48 1.23
CA ASN A 27 -14.13 28.01 1.15
C ASN A 27 -14.40 26.87 0.17
N ALA A 28 -13.42 26.44 -0.62
CA ALA A 28 -13.58 25.29 -1.52
C ALA A 28 -12.80 24.10 -0.95
N SER A 29 -13.51 23.20 -0.26
CA SER A 29 -12.94 21.92 0.16
C SER A 29 -12.56 21.13 -1.11
N PRO A 30 -11.27 20.83 -1.34
CA PRO A 30 -10.86 20.13 -2.54
C PRO A 30 -11.47 18.72 -2.56
N ASP A 31 -11.82 18.24 -3.74
CA ASP A 31 -12.31 16.87 -3.93
C ASP A 31 -11.16 15.99 -4.44
N ARG A 32 -10.70 15.05 -3.61
CA ARG A 32 -9.67 14.07 -3.99
C ARG A 32 -10.06 13.22 -5.22
N CYS A 33 -11.35 13.13 -5.53
CA CYS A 33 -11.89 12.37 -6.65
C CYS A 33 -11.80 13.13 -7.97
N ALA A 34 -11.59 14.45 -7.93
CA ALA A 34 -11.51 15.31 -9.11
C ALA A 34 -10.20 15.12 -9.92
N GLY A 35 -9.32 14.20 -9.50
CA GLY A 35 -8.04 13.97 -10.14
C GLY A 35 -7.02 15.02 -9.71
N ILE A 36 -6.83 15.15 -8.40
CA ILE A 36 -5.86 16.08 -7.81
C ILE A 36 -4.45 15.49 -7.78
N GLU A 37 -3.48 16.38 -7.73
CA GLU A 37 -2.08 16.09 -7.47
C GLU A 37 -1.77 16.42 -6.00
N PHE A 38 -1.17 15.48 -5.29
CA PHE A 38 -0.78 15.66 -3.89
C PHE A 38 0.62 16.25 -3.80
N ASP A 39 0.78 17.22 -2.90
CA ASP A 39 2.02 17.95 -2.65
C ASP A 39 2.95 17.14 -1.71
N ALA A 40 2.38 16.33 -0.80
CA ALA A 40 3.15 15.43 0.05
C ALA A 40 2.29 14.27 0.55
N ILE A 41 2.93 13.13 0.89
CA ILE A 41 2.27 11.98 1.48
C ILE A 41 3.16 11.39 2.58
N ALA A 42 2.64 11.20 3.80
CA ALA A 42 3.37 10.54 4.87
C ALA A 42 2.45 9.79 5.84
N PRO A 43 2.83 8.58 6.31
CA PRO A 43 2.12 7.92 7.39
C PRO A 43 2.43 8.51 8.77
N ASP A 44 1.49 8.40 9.70
CA ASP A 44 1.70 8.64 11.13
C ASP A 44 2.38 7.43 11.82
N GLU A 45 2.58 7.53 13.13
CA GLU A 45 3.17 6.46 13.94
C GLU A 45 2.35 5.16 13.98
N LYS A 46 1.08 5.22 13.55
CA LYS A 46 0.16 4.06 13.46
C LYS A 46 0.04 3.54 12.01
N GLY A 47 0.71 4.19 11.06
CA GLY A 47 0.65 3.88 9.65
C GLY A 47 -0.59 4.43 8.93
N THR A 48 -1.30 5.39 9.52
CA THR A 48 -2.37 6.15 8.87
C THR A 48 -1.77 7.21 7.97
N SER A 49 -2.03 7.14 6.67
CA SER A 49 -1.43 8.07 5.70
C SER A 49 -2.14 9.41 5.65
N TYR A 50 -1.38 10.49 5.68
CA TYR A 50 -1.84 11.83 5.32
C TYR A 50 -1.50 12.13 3.87
N PHE A 51 -2.47 12.65 3.12
CA PHE A 51 -2.28 13.16 1.77
C PHE A 51 -2.48 14.67 1.81
N PHE A 52 -1.44 15.46 1.53
CA PHE A 52 -1.48 16.92 1.63
C PHE A 52 -1.76 17.57 0.28
N LYS A 53 -2.58 18.63 0.28
CA LYS A 53 -2.79 19.51 -0.87
C LYS A 53 -3.11 20.94 -0.41
N GLY A 54 -2.21 21.87 -0.69
CA GLY A 54 -2.35 23.25 -0.26
C GLY A 54 -2.46 23.36 1.26
N ASP A 55 -3.51 24.03 1.73
CA ASP A 55 -3.88 24.17 3.13
C ASP A 55 -4.71 23.00 3.68
N HIS A 56 -5.03 22.01 2.84
CA HIS A 56 -5.83 20.84 3.21
C HIS A 56 -4.99 19.57 3.28
N LEU A 57 -5.51 18.59 4.01
CA LEU A 57 -5.06 17.22 3.98
C LEU A 57 -6.23 16.25 4.03
N TRP A 58 -5.91 14.99 3.80
CA TRP A 58 -6.82 13.87 3.93
C TRP A 58 -6.21 12.80 4.82
N VAL A 59 -6.99 12.32 5.79
CA VAL A 59 -6.59 11.22 6.66
C VAL A 59 -7.02 9.88 6.05
N GLY A 60 -6.05 9.03 5.75
CA GLY A 60 -6.24 7.75 5.09
C GLY A 60 -6.84 7.87 3.68
N PHE A 61 -7.27 6.72 3.16
CA PHE A 61 -7.77 6.58 1.79
C PHE A 61 -9.21 7.07 1.60
N SER A 62 -9.94 7.35 2.69
CA SER A 62 -11.39 7.63 2.69
C SER A 62 -11.83 8.82 3.55
N GLY A 63 -10.94 9.43 4.34
CA GLY A 63 -11.31 10.56 5.19
C GLY A 63 -11.83 11.78 4.40
N PRO A 64 -12.60 12.68 5.03
CA PRO A 64 -12.92 13.95 4.42
C PRO A 64 -11.66 14.81 4.22
N ALA A 65 -11.75 15.84 3.38
CA ALA A 65 -10.72 16.87 3.37
C ALA A 65 -10.83 17.66 4.68
N GLU A 66 -9.70 17.91 5.32
CA GLU A 66 -9.57 18.66 6.56
C GLU A 66 -8.50 19.73 6.38
N LEU A 67 -8.59 20.84 7.11
CA LEU A 67 -7.50 21.81 7.12
C LEU A 67 -6.27 21.20 7.80
N SER A 68 -5.11 21.36 7.18
CA SER A 68 -3.85 20.82 7.68
C SER A 68 -3.51 21.33 9.09
N ASN A 69 -3.85 22.58 9.39
CA ASN A 69 -3.67 23.19 10.71
C ASN A 69 -4.52 22.56 11.82
N GLY A 70 -5.62 21.87 11.48
CA GLY A 70 -6.44 21.14 12.44
C GLY A 70 -5.67 19.99 13.07
N THR A 71 -4.78 19.37 12.29
CA THR A 71 -3.89 18.28 12.72
C THR A 71 -2.51 18.80 13.13
N PHE A 72 -1.93 19.71 12.35
CA PHE A 72 -0.59 20.27 12.53
C PHE A 72 -0.68 21.78 12.79
N LYS A 73 -1.09 22.16 14.00
CA LYS A 73 -1.44 23.54 14.37
C LYS A 73 -0.37 24.57 14.07
N ASP A 74 0.89 24.20 14.24
CA ASP A 74 2.02 25.12 14.06
C ASP A 74 2.20 25.53 12.60
N LEU A 75 1.63 24.81 11.61
CA LEU A 75 1.71 25.20 10.21
C LEU A 75 1.04 26.55 9.93
N ASP A 76 0.03 26.95 10.72
CA ASP A 76 -0.58 28.28 10.59
C ASP A 76 0.40 29.42 10.90
N GLU A 77 1.31 29.23 11.87
CA GLU A 77 2.31 30.25 12.19
C GLU A 77 3.29 30.46 11.02
N TYR A 78 3.40 29.44 10.15
CA TYR A 78 4.29 29.41 9.00
C TYR A 78 3.54 29.41 7.66
N HIS A 79 2.28 29.85 7.61
CA HIS A 79 1.48 29.91 6.37
C HIS A 79 2.16 30.68 5.23
N HIS A 80 3.03 31.64 5.57
CA HIS A 80 3.85 32.39 4.60
C HIS A 80 4.90 31.53 3.88
N LEU A 81 5.26 30.37 4.43
CA LEU A 81 6.11 29.37 3.78
C LEU A 81 5.34 28.49 2.79
N GLY A 82 4.01 28.64 2.67
CA GLY A 82 3.22 27.91 1.69
C GLY A 82 2.74 26.54 2.18
N HIS A 83 2.72 25.57 1.26
CA HIS A 83 2.25 24.20 1.50
C HIS A 83 3.39 23.25 1.87
N VAL A 84 3.04 22.04 2.31
CA VAL A 84 4.01 20.97 2.51
C VAL A 84 4.51 20.47 1.16
N ASP A 85 5.82 20.60 0.88
CA ASP A 85 6.43 20.21 -0.40
C ASP A 85 6.89 18.74 -0.42
N ALA A 86 7.20 18.20 0.75
CA ALA A 86 7.58 16.80 0.91
C ALA A 86 7.29 16.36 2.34
N ALA A 87 7.06 15.05 2.52
CA ALA A 87 6.88 14.48 3.84
C ALA A 87 7.32 13.02 3.86
N PHE A 88 7.77 12.54 5.01
CA PHE A 88 7.97 11.11 5.25
C PHE A 88 7.89 10.78 6.75
N ARG A 89 7.78 9.50 7.12
CA ARG A 89 7.90 9.05 8.51
C ARG A 89 9.25 8.41 8.75
N MET A 90 9.97 8.83 9.77
CA MET A 90 11.26 8.24 10.07
C MET A 90 11.13 6.79 10.52
N HIS A 91 11.79 5.89 9.78
CA HIS A 91 11.89 4.48 10.16
C HIS A 91 13.30 4.13 10.64
N ASN A 92 13.63 4.55 11.85
CA ASN A 92 14.93 4.30 12.47
C ASN A 92 14.81 3.39 13.70
N LYS A 93 14.75 2.06 13.53
CA LYS A 93 14.55 1.14 14.67
C LYS A 93 15.74 1.09 15.66
N LYS A 94 16.92 1.55 15.24
CA LYS A 94 18.16 1.48 16.03
C LYS A 94 18.31 2.65 16.99
N ASP A 95 17.77 3.81 16.63
CA ASP A 95 17.71 5.00 17.48
C ASP A 95 16.26 5.39 17.68
N SER A 96 15.76 5.18 18.89
CA SER A 96 14.37 5.48 19.24
C SER A 96 14.08 6.98 19.34
N GLY A 97 15.09 7.85 19.29
CA GLY A 97 14.95 9.28 19.52
C GLY A 97 14.12 10.01 18.45
N ASP A 98 14.16 9.53 17.20
CA ASP A 98 13.36 10.06 16.10
C ASP A 98 12.52 8.99 15.37
N HIS A 99 12.46 7.77 15.90
CA HIS A 99 11.64 6.70 15.32
C HIS A 99 10.15 7.10 15.30
N ASP A 100 9.51 6.90 14.16
CA ASP A 100 8.12 7.23 13.88
C ASP A 100 7.77 8.73 13.90
N HIS A 101 8.76 9.62 13.91
CA HIS A 101 8.53 11.04 13.72
C HIS A 101 8.11 11.32 12.26
N ILE A 102 7.11 12.18 12.07
CA ILE A 102 6.70 12.68 10.76
C ILE A 102 7.53 13.93 10.47
N TYR A 103 8.28 13.90 9.38
CA TYR A 103 9.02 15.07 8.91
C TYR A 103 8.25 15.74 7.79
N LEU A 104 7.97 17.04 7.93
CA LEU A 104 7.31 17.87 6.92
C LEU A 104 8.30 18.93 6.42
N PHE A 105 8.39 19.11 5.11
CA PHE A 105 9.33 20.03 4.46
C PHE A 105 8.56 21.16 3.80
N LEU A 106 8.91 22.39 4.14
CA LEU A 106 8.32 23.61 3.59
C LEU A 106 9.47 24.53 3.16
N ASN A 107 9.69 24.65 1.86
CA ASN A 107 10.81 25.32 1.22
C ASN A 107 12.17 24.90 1.78
N ASP A 108 12.78 25.74 2.62
CA ASP A 108 14.09 25.53 3.24
C ASP A 108 14.00 24.99 4.68
N LYS A 109 12.78 24.89 5.22
CA LYS A 109 12.52 24.40 6.58
C LYS A 109 12.09 22.95 6.60
N VAL A 110 12.44 22.32 7.72
CA VAL A 110 11.90 21.02 8.10
C VAL A 110 11.27 21.12 9.49
N PHE A 111 10.13 20.48 9.64
CA PHE A 111 9.39 20.28 10.88
C PHE A 111 9.46 18.80 11.25
N SER A 112 9.45 18.50 12.55
CA SER A 112 9.38 17.13 13.07
C SER A 112 8.22 17.04 14.03
N TYR A 113 7.28 16.14 13.76
CA TYR A 113 6.13 15.88 14.61
C TYR A 113 6.17 14.48 15.18
N TYR A 114 5.79 14.33 16.44
CA TYR A 114 5.52 13.03 17.05
C TYR A 114 4.17 13.07 17.76
N LYS A 115 3.29 12.11 17.47
CA LYS A 115 1.91 12.08 18.00
C LYS A 115 1.20 13.45 17.85
N HIS A 116 1.31 14.04 16.66
CA HIS A 116 0.75 15.34 16.29
C HIS A 116 1.23 16.54 17.12
N SER A 117 2.36 16.40 17.83
CA SER A 117 3.01 17.50 18.56
C SER A 117 4.31 17.88 17.87
N LEU A 118 4.55 19.19 17.67
CA LEU A 118 5.81 19.69 17.11
C LEU A 118 6.94 19.47 18.13
N GLU A 119 8.02 18.83 17.67
CA GLU A 119 9.18 18.55 18.51
C GLU A 119 9.93 19.83 18.89
N LYS A 120 10.43 19.87 20.13
CA LYS A 120 11.12 21.05 20.65
C LYS A 120 12.36 21.38 19.81
N GLY A 121 12.43 22.61 19.32
CA GLY A 121 13.55 23.12 18.53
C GLY A 121 13.29 23.11 17.02
N PHE A 122 12.16 22.58 16.56
CA PHE A 122 11.69 22.72 15.19
C PHE A 122 10.83 24.00 15.02
N PRO A 123 10.73 24.56 13.80
CA PRO A 123 11.39 24.11 12.56
C PRO A 123 12.91 24.41 12.52
N LEU A 124 13.64 23.59 11.78
CA LEU A 124 15.07 23.75 11.50
C LEU A 124 15.31 24.01 10.01
N GLU A 125 16.52 24.48 9.68
CA GLU A 125 16.98 24.42 8.28
C GLU A 125 17.13 22.96 7.86
N ILE A 126 16.75 22.61 6.62
CA ILE A 126 16.91 21.25 6.09
C ILE A 126 18.35 20.75 6.26
N GLN A 127 19.33 21.61 5.97
CA GLN A 127 20.76 21.27 6.06
C GLN A 127 21.24 20.99 7.49
N GLN A 128 20.54 21.48 8.53
CA GLN A 128 20.91 21.22 9.92
C GLN A 128 20.51 19.79 10.33
N GLN A 129 19.34 19.33 9.90
CA GLN A 129 18.83 17.99 10.21
C GLN A 129 19.30 16.94 9.21
N PHE A 130 19.38 17.31 7.93
CA PHE A 130 19.74 16.44 6.80
C PHE A 130 20.88 17.07 5.97
N PRO A 131 22.12 17.05 6.48
CA PRO A 131 23.26 17.65 5.78
C PRO A 131 23.44 17.07 4.37
N GLY A 132 23.60 17.94 3.37
CA GLY A 132 23.77 17.57 1.96
C GLY A 132 22.47 17.41 1.17
N VAL A 133 21.31 17.52 1.81
CA VAL A 133 19.99 17.51 1.15
C VAL A 133 19.61 18.93 0.73
N PRO A 134 19.15 19.16 -0.52
CA PRO A 134 18.77 20.50 -0.98
C PRO A 134 17.45 20.97 -0.35
N SER A 135 17.21 22.27 -0.38
CA SER A 135 15.89 22.86 -0.08
C SER A 135 14.94 22.75 -1.28
N HIS A 136 13.66 23.09 -1.08
CA HIS A 136 12.58 23.07 -2.08
C HIS A 136 12.51 21.69 -2.74
N LEU A 137 12.26 20.67 -1.91
CA LEU A 137 12.15 19.28 -2.33
C LEU A 137 10.81 19.07 -3.00
N ASP A 138 10.73 18.14 -3.96
CA ASP A 138 9.45 17.79 -4.60
C ASP A 138 8.80 16.56 -3.96
N ALA A 139 9.59 15.72 -3.27
CA ALA A 139 9.07 14.57 -2.54
C ALA A 139 10.12 14.02 -1.56
N ALA A 140 9.66 13.23 -0.59
CA ALA A 140 10.51 12.44 0.30
C ALA A 140 9.85 11.09 0.60
N VAL A 141 10.64 10.05 0.86
CA VAL A 141 10.12 8.76 1.34
C VAL A 141 11.15 8.00 2.15
N GLU A 142 10.70 7.35 3.23
CA GLU A 142 11.53 6.46 4.05
C GLU A 142 11.92 5.18 3.29
N CYS A 143 13.13 4.68 3.49
CA CYS A 143 13.60 3.43 2.89
C CYS A 143 14.39 2.58 3.90
N PRO A 144 13.72 1.67 4.64
CA PRO A 144 14.35 0.83 5.65
C PRO A 144 15.42 -0.12 5.07
N ALA A 145 16.37 -0.54 5.92
CA ALA A 145 17.30 -1.62 5.56
C ALA A 145 16.54 -2.92 5.23
N GLY A 146 16.90 -3.55 4.12
CA GLY A 146 16.21 -4.71 3.54
C GLY A 146 15.45 -4.37 2.25
N GLU A 147 14.91 -3.15 2.19
CA GLU A 147 14.38 -2.53 0.95
C GLU A 147 15.44 -1.61 0.33
N CYS A 148 16.14 -0.84 1.17
CA CYS A 148 17.41 -0.21 0.82
C CYS A 148 18.60 -0.98 1.39
N VAL A 149 19.80 -0.63 0.91
CA VAL A 149 21.07 -1.20 1.39
C VAL A 149 21.29 -0.91 2.88
N THR A 150 20.86 0.27 3.32
CA THR A 150 20.89 0.75 4.70
C THR A 150 19.58 1.45 5.02
N ASP A 151 19.36 1.74 6.30
CA ASP A 151 18.24 2.60 6.72
C ASP A 151 18.47 4.01 6.14
N ALA A 152 17.62 4.41 5.21
CA ALA A 152 17.79 5.60 4.40
C ALA A 152 16.49 6.40 4.24
N VAL A 153 16.64 7.64 3.77
CA VAL A 153 15.54 8.46 3.25
C VAL A 153 15.90 8.87 1.83
N LEU A 154 14.94 8.79 0.92
CA LEU A 154 15.09 9.25 -0.45
C LEU A 154 14.45 10.63 -0.56
N PHE A 155 15.22 11.63 -0.97
CA PHE A 155 14.71 12.98 -1.25
C PHE A 155 14.75 13.26 -2.75
N PHE A 156 13.67 13.79 -3.31
CA PHE A 156 13.52 14.05 -4.74
C PHE A 156 13.57 15.56 -5.01
N LYS A 157 14.32 15.94 -6.05
CA LYS A 157 14.35 17.30 -6.59
C LYS A 157 14.58 17.25 -8.09
N GLY A 158 13.53 17.49 -8.87
CA GLY A 158 13.48 17.28 -10.30
C GLY A 158 13.80 15.82 -10.64
N LYS A 159 14.88 15.61 -11.39
CA LYS A 159 15.39 14.28 -11.78
C LYS A 159 16.41 13.70 -10.80
N ASP A 160 16.83 14.49 -9.83
CA ASP A 160 17.83 14.09 -8.86
C ASP A 160 17.17 13.44 -7.64
N VAL A 161 17.75 12.33 -7.21
CA VAL A 161 17.37 11.60 -5.99
C VAL A 161 18.57 11.54 -5.06
N TYR A 162 18.38 12.02 -3.84
CA TYR A 162 19.40 12.08 -2.79
C TYR A 162 19.12 10.96 -1.81
N HIS A 163 19.90 9.88 -1.90
CA HIS A 163 19.87 8.77 -0.94
C HIS A 163 20.63 9.20 0.33
N PHE A 164 19.89 9.59 1.36
CA PHE A 164 20.43 9.98 2.66
C PHE A 164 20.50 8.77 3.58
N ASP A 165 21.71 8.36 3.97
CA ASP A 165 21.91 7.29 4.93
C ASP A 165 21.70 7.81 6.36
N ILE A 166 20.76 7.22 7.11
CA ILE A 166 20.32 7.75 8.42
C ILE A 166 21.45 7.66 9.46
N ALA A 167 22.22 6.57 9.45
CA ALA A 167 23.24 6.29 10.46
C ALA A 167 24.51 7.13 10.27
N THR A 168 24.97 7.25 9.03
CA THR A 168 26.20 7.98 8.67
C THR A 168 25.95 9.44 8.32
N LYS A 169 24.69 9.82 8.08
CA LYS A 169 24.27 11.15 7.60
C LYS A 169 24.92 11.54 6.26
N MET A 170 25.38 10.54 5.49
CA MET A 170 25.96 10.75 4.18
C MET A 170 24.89 10.76 3.09
N VAL A 171 25.09 11.61 2.07
CA VAL A 171 24.19 11.71 0.92
C VAL A 171 24.86 11.17 -0.34
N LYS A 172 24.19 10.24 -1.01
CA LYS A 172 24.54 9.80 -2.36
C LYS A 172 23.50 10.32 -3.35
N LYS A 173 23.92 11.23 -4.23
CA LYS A 173 23.09 11.74 -5.32
C LYS A 173 23.06 10.75 -6.49
N LYS A 174 21.88 10.48 -7.03
CA LYS A 174 21.64 9.74 -8.28
C LYS A 174 20.72 10.56 -9.18
N ALA A 175 20.83 10.38 -10.49
CA ALA A 175 19.85 10.89 -11.45
C ALA A 175 19.03 9.71 -11.98
N TRP A 176 17.70 9.81 -11.93
CA TRP A 176 16.77 8.81 -12.44
C TRP A 176 15.94 9.41 -13.56
N ASP A 177 16.55 9.61 -14.73
CA ASP A 177 15.94 10.30 -15.86
C ASP A 177 14.64 9.62 -16.35
N HIS A 178 14.57 8.29 -16.21
CA HIS A 178 13.45 7.45 -16.58
C HIS A 178 12.25 7.52 -15.62
N LEU A 179 12.46 7.96 -14.37
CA LEU A 179 11.37 8.17 -13.42
C LEU A 179 10.70 9.52 -13.71
N PRO A 180 9.35 9.64 -13.67
CA PRO A 180 8.71 10.95 -13.73
C PRO A 180 9.17 11.83 -12.56
N ASN A 181 9.06 13.15 -12.71
CA ASN A 181 9.29 14.06 -11.58
C ASN A 181 8.18 13.82 -10.57
N CYS A 182 8.54 13.31 -9.40
CA CYS A 182 7.58 13.02 -8.35
C CYS A 182 7.15 14.33 -7.69
N THR A 183 5.85 14.57 -7.55
CA THR A 183 5.30 15.64 -6.72
C THR A 183 5.01 15.18 -5.29
N SER A 184 4.99 13.87 -5.08
CA SER A 184 5.05 13.26 -3.76
C SER A 184 5.54 11.82 -3.91
N ALA A 185 6.06 11.25 -2.83
CA ALA A 185 6.52 9.87 -2.79
C ALA A 185 5.92 9.18 -1.58
N PHE A 186 5.61 7.90 -1.74
CA PHE A 186 4.91 7.15 -0.70
C PHE A 186 5.44 5.73 -0.64
N ARG A 187 5.80 5.29 0.58
CA ARG A 187 6.09 3.89 0.87
C ARG A 187 4.86 3.27 1.51
N TRP A 188 4.29 2.27 0.88
CA TRP A 188 3.13 1.55 1.41
C TRP A 188 3.25 0.07 1.14
N LEU A 189 3.17 -0.71 2.22
CA LEU A 189 3.28 -2.18 2.17
C LEU A 189 4.56 -2.62 1.42
N GLU A 190 5.69 -1.99 1.75
CA GLU A 190 7.04 -2.28 1.20
C GLU A 190 7.20 -1.97 -0.30
N HIS A 191 6.24 -1.24 -0.89
CA HIS A 191 6.35 -0.72 -2.24
C HIS A 191 6.51 0.80 -2.22
N TYR A 192 7.21 1.31 -3.24
CA TYR A 192 7.55 2.72 -3.38
C TYR A 192 6.86 3.30 -4.59
N TYR A 193 6.15 4.40 -4.38
CA TYR A 193 5.31 5.05 -5.37
C TYR A 193 5.77 6.50 -5.54
N CYS A 194 6.00 6.87 -6.79
CA CYS A 194 6.23 8.25 -7.23
C CYS A 194 4.91 8.77 -7.79
N PHE A 195 4.29 9.73 -7.12
CA PHE A 195 3.08 10.39 -7.60
C PHE A 195 3.46 11.55 -8.53
N HIS A 196 2.71 11.71 -9.62
CA HIS A 196 2.89 12.77 -10.60
C HIS A 196 1.55 13.08 -11.25
N GLY A 197 1.07 14.31 -11.13
CA GLY A 197 -0.32 14.65 -11.44
C GLY A 197 -1.30 13.83 -10.58
N HIS A 198 -2.35 13.31 -11.22
CA HIS A 198 -3.30 12.36 -10.62
C HIS A 198 -2.90 10.89 -10.84
N HIS A 199 -1.67 10.64 -11.29
CA HIS A 199 -1.14 9.31 -11.53
C HIS A 199 -0.05 8.96 -10.52
N PHE A 200 0.30 7.69 -10.48
CA PHE A 200 1.48 7.21 -9.78
C PHE A 200 2.23 6.16 -10.59
N THR A 201 3.51 6.02 -10.29
CA THR A 201 4.43 5.03 -10.84
C THR A 201 5.11 4.28 -9.71
N ARG A 202 5.08 2.95 -9.71
CA ARG A 202 5.86 2.14 -8.76
C ARG A 202 7.30 2.04 -9.22
N PHE A 203 8.25 2.21 -8.30
CA PHE A 203 9.67 2.13 -8.59
C PHE A 203 10.44 1.28 -7.57
N HIS A 204 11.58 0.76 -7.98
CA HIS A 204 12.52 0.08 -7.09
C HIS A 204 13.39 1.12 -6.35
N PRO A 205 13.46 1.13 -5.00
CA PRO A 205 14.08 2.23 -4.24
C PRO A 205 15.61 2.36 -4.40
N VAL A 206 16.29 1.27 -4.77
CA VAL A 206 17.74 1.27 -5.04
C VAL A 206 18.09 1.65 -6.49
N THR A 207 17.44 1.04 -7.48
CA THR A 207 17.78 1.20 -8.91
C THR A 207 16.98 2.31 -9.60
N GLY A 208 15.79 2.65 -9.06
CA GLY A 208 14.81 3.52 -9.69
C GLY A 208 13.98 2.83 -10.77
N GLU A 209 14.23 1.55 -11.07
CA GLU A 209 13.52 0.83 -12.14
C GLU A 209 12.02 0.84 -11.92
N VAL A 210 11.28 1.02 -13.01
CA VAL A 210 9.83 1.14 -13.01
C VAL A 210 9.23 -0.17 -13.49
N GLY A 211 8.22 -0.67 -12.78
CA GLY A 211 7.48 -1.86 -13.18
C GLY A 211 6.71 -1.66 -14.48
N GLU A 212 6.29 -2.76 -15.11
CA GLU A 212 5.44 -2.69 -16.30
C GLU A 212 4.03 -2.17 -15.95
N ASN A 213 3.29 -1.67 -16.95
CA ASN A 213 1.90 -1.18 -16.79
C ASN A 213 1.73 0.05 -15.88
N TYR A 214 2.71 0.95 -15.86
CA TYR A 214 2.64 2.29 -15.26
C TYR A 214 2.73 3.38 -16.35
N PRO A 215 2.17 4.58 -16.10
CA PRO A 215 1.54 5.04 -14.86
C PRO A 215 0.11 4.51 -14.65
N LYS A 216 -0.37 4.57 -13.41
CA LYS A 216 -1.75 4.20 -13.01
C LYS A 216 -2.45 5.39 -12.37
N ASP A 217 -3.77 5.47 -12.50
CA ASP A 217 -4.58 6.54 -11.90
C ASP A 217 -4.68 6.35 -10.38
N ALA A 218 -4.26 7.34 -9.59
CA ALA A 218 -4.25 7.26 -8.13
C ALA A 218 -5.65 7.06 -7.54
N ARG A 219 -6.71 7.48 -8.24
CA ARG A 219 -8.10 7.40 -7.75
C ARG A 219 -8.64 5.98 -7.67
N HIS A 220 -8.05 5.04 -8.39
CA HIS A 220 -8.50 3.64 -8.34
C HIS A 220 -7.77 2.83 -7.26
N TYR A 221 -6.75 3.41 -6.61
CA TYR A 221 -5.84 2.68 -5.70
C TYR A 221 -5.73 3.33 -4.33
N PHE A 222 -5.57 4.65 -4.30
CA PHE A 222 -5.29 5.41 -3.09
C PHE A 222 -6.43 6.36 -2.68
N MET A 223 -7.49 6.47 -3.49
CA MET A 223 -8.66 7.28 -3.15
C MET A 223 -9.91 6.40 -3.20
N ARG A 224 -10.71 6.39 -2.15
CA ARG A 224 -12.02 5.70 -2.20
C ARG A 224 -13.07 6.63 -2.80
N VAL A 225 -13.23 6.58 -4.11
CA VAL A 225 -14.14 7.48 -4.86
C VAL A 225 -15.58 6.93 -4.94
N SER A 226 -15.82 5.63 -4.72
CA SER A 226 -17.16 5.08 -4.57
C SER A 226 -17.14 3.71 -3.87
N ASN A 227 -18.31 3.24 -3.42
CA ASN A 227 -18.46 2.03 -2.60
C ASN A 227 -19.34 0.97 -3.29
N PRO A 228 -18.78 0.03 -4.05
CA PRO A 228 -19.52 -1.10 -4.57
C PRO A 228 -18.86 -2.43 -4.16
N CYS A 229 -18.97 -2.84 -2.90
CA CYS A 229 -18.61 -4.21 -2.51
C CYS A 229 -19.80 -4.91 -1.85
N SER A 230 -20.43 -5.82 -2.59
CA SER A 230 -21.31 -6.85 -2.03
C SER A 230 -20.71 -8.22 -2.40
N ALA A 231 -20.50 -9.06 -1.39
CA ALA A 231 -19.87 -10.39 -1.44
C ALA A 231 -18.37 -10.42 -1.80
N VAL A 232 -17.53 -10.45 -0.75
CA VAL A 232 -16.08 -10.68 -0.85
C VAL A 232 -15.80 -12.18 -0.97
N HIS A 233 -15.35 -12.64 -2.14
CA HIS A 233 -14.67 -13.94 -2.30
C HIS A 233 -13.17 -13.70 -2.50
N LEU A 234 -12.35 -14.72 -2.22
CA LEU A 234 -10.90 -14.72 -2.41
C LEU A 234 -10.53 -15.74 -3.48
N ASP A 235 -9.56 -15.42 -4.33
CA ASP A 235 -9.07 -16.32 -5.37
C ASP A 235 -7.83 -17.10 -4.93
N ALA A 236 -7.02 -16.52 -4.05
CA ALA A 236 -5.91 -17.23 -3.44
C ALA A 236 -5.50 -16.58 -2.12
N ILE A 237 -4.91 -17.34 -1.20
CA ILE A 237 -4.38 -16.80 0.05
C ILE A 237 -3.23 -17.67 0.57
N THR A 238 -2.21 -17.04 1.15
CA THR A 238 -1.14 -17.75 1.86
C THR A 238 -0.55 -16.91 3.00
N ALA A 239 0.24 -17.56 3.85
CA ALA A 239 1.09 -16.93 4.85
C ALA A 239 2.54 -17.40 4.63
N ASP A 240 3.51 -16.50 4.67
CA ASP A 240 4.92 -16.90 4.70
C ASP A 240 5.37 -17.38 6.10
N ASP A 241 6.62 -17.81 6.17
CA ASP A 241 7.31 -18.30 7.37
C ASP A 241 7.45 -17.24 8.47
N THR A 242 7.30 -15.95 8.14
CA THR A 242 7.25 -14.85 9.12
C THR A 242 5.85 -14.60 9.67
N GLY A 243 4.84 -15.26 9.10
CA GLY A 243 3.42 -15.06 9.41
C GLY A 243 2.78 -13.90 8.65
N LYS A 244 3.48 -13.28 7.70
CA LYS A 244 2.91 -12.25 6.83
C LYS A 244 1.99 -12.93 5.82
N ARG A 245 0.77 -12.39 5.69
CA ARG A 245 -0.30 -12.97 4.86
C ARG A 245 -0.48 -12.21 3.56
N TYR A 246 -0.80 -12.95 2.51
CA TYR A 246 -1.01 -12.47 1.15
C TYR A 246 -2.34 -13.02 0.65
N ALA A 247 -3.24 -12.16 0.20
CA ALA A 247 -4.54 -12.54 -0.34
C ALA A 247 -4.71 -11.94 -1.74
N PHE A 248 -5.23 -12.75 -2.65
CA PHE A 248 -5.42 -12.45 -4.06
C PHE A 248 -6.91 -12.55 -4.42
N ARG A 249 -7.31 -11.69 -5.35
CA ARG A 249 -8.63 -11.64 -5.96
C ARG A 249 -8.46 -11.03 -7.36
N GLY A 250 -9.24 -11.48 -8.33
CA GLY A 250 -9.21 -11.11 -9.74
C GLY A 250 -9.63 -9.67 -9.99
N GLU A 251 -10.31 -9.38 -11.12
CA GLU A 251 -10.72 -8.02 -11.52
C GLU A 251 -11.09 -7.19 -10.30
N MET A 252 -10.25 -6.18 -10.04
CA MET A 252 -10.21 -5.42 -8.81
C MET A 252 -11.61 -4.90 -8.51
N CYS A 253 -12.32 -5.51 -7.56
CA CYS A 253 -13.39 -4.81 -6.88
C CYS A 253 -12.71 -3.72 -6.06
N GLU A 254 -12.80 -2.49 -6.56
CA GLU A 254 -12.45 -1.24 -5.90
C GLU A 254 -12.80 -1.34 -4.42
N PHE A 255 -11.78 -1.48 -3.56
CA PHE A 255 -11.99 -1.78 -2.16
C PHE A 255 -12.63 -0.59 -1.45
N ASN A 256 -13.89 -0.77 -1.02
CA ASN A 256 -14.41 -0.12 0.17
C ASN A 256 -14.33 -1.02 1.40
N CYS A 257 -13.13 -1.49 1.73
CA CYS A 257 -12.92 -2.12 3.02
C CYS A 257 -11.57 -1.72 3.59
N ASP A 258 -11.55 -1.34 4.87
CA ASP A 258 -10.40 -0.86 5.64
C ASP A 258 -9.31 -1.90 5.92
N TYR A 259 -9.15 -2.89 5.03
CA TYR A 259 -8.14 -3.93 5.18
C TYR A 259 -6.78 -3.45 4.68
N LYS A 260 -5.74 -3.53 5.51
CA LYS A 260 -4.34 -3.54 5.04
C LYS A 260 -4.05 -4.91 4.42
N ILE A 261 -4.72 -5.24 3.31
CA ILE A 261 -4.30 -6.38 2.47
C ILE A 261 -3.00 -5.95 1.81
N THR A 262 -1.93 -6.70 2.04
CA THR A 262 -0.74 -6.62 1.17
C THR A 262 -1.17 -7.16 -0.19
N VAL A 263 -1.74 -6.29 -1.01
CA VAL A 263 -2.05 -6.58 -2.41
C VAL A 263 -0.70 -6.68 -3.11
N TRP A 264 -0.25 -7.92 -3.30
CA TRP A 264 0.94 -8.18 -4.08
C TRP A 264 0.66 -7.87 -5.54
N HIS A 265 1.23 -6.77 -6.01
CA HIS A 265 1.36 -6.48 -7.43
C HIS A 265 2.55 -7.26 -7.98
N ILE A 266 2.40 -8.57 -8.12
CA ILE A 266 3.22 -9.31 -9.06
C ILE A 266 2.64 -9.05 -10.44
N ASP A 267 3.51 -8.91 -11.44
CA ASP A 267 3.20 -8.83 -12.86
C ASP A 267 2.59 -10.14 -13.43
N VAL A 268 1.74 -10.83 -12.65
CA VAL A 268 0.74 -11.78 -13.18
C VAL A 268 -0.49 -10.95 -13.47
N THR A 269 -0.51 -10.30 -14.63
CA THR A 269 -1.38 -9.18 -15.02
C THR A 269 -2.89 -9.45 -15.03
N ASP A 270 -3.33 -10.62 -14.58
CA ASP A 270 -4.71 -11.10 -14.73
C ASP A 270 -5.05 -12.19 -13.67
N GLY A 271 -4.67 -11.95 -12.40
CA GLY A 271 -5.04 -12.80 -11.26
C GLY A 271 -4.16 -14.06 -11.06
N VAL A 272 -4.48 -14.82 -10.02
CA VAL A 272 -3.76 -16.04 -9.59
C VAL A 272 -4.81 -17.08 -9.18
N ASP A 273 -4.64 -18.34 -9.60
CA ASP A 273 -5.60 -19.41 -9.29
C ASP A 273 -5.32 -20.06 -7.92
N ALA A 274 -4.05 -20.12 -7.51
CA ALA A 274 -3.66 -20.64 -6.20
C ALA A 274 -2.28 -20.12 -5.77
N VAL A 275 -2.05 -20.06 -4.46
CA VAL A 275 -0.77 -19.60 -3.89
C VAL A 275 -0.40 -20.38 -2.65
N PHE A 276 0.89 -20.68 -2.47
CA PHE A 276 1.42 -21.17 -1.20
C PHE A 276 2.84 -20.64 -0.97
N SER A 277 3.24 -20.51 0.29
CA SER A 277 4.61 -20.15 0.67
C SER A 277 5.37 -21.38 1.18
N TYR A 278 6.65 -21.48 0.83
CA TYR A 278 7.57 -22.50 1.33
C TYR A 278 9.02 -22.02 1.26
N ASP A 279 9.78 -22.23 2.33
CA ASP A 279 11.24 -21.98 2.36
C ASP A 279 11.61 -20.57 1.86
N SER A 280 10.98 -19.56 2.48
CA SER A 280 11.06 -18.13 2.15
C SER A 280 10.82 -17.81 0.66
N LYS A 281 9.96 -18.59 -0.01
CA LYS A 281 9.51 -18.37 -1.39
C LYS A 281 7.99 -18.40 -1.47
N ILE A 282 7.44 -17.63 -2.41
CA ILE A 282 6.01 -17.63 -2.74
C ILE A 282 5.83 -18.28 -4.10
N TYR A 283 4.98 -19.31 -4.14
CA TYR A 283 4.63 -20.06 -5.34
C TYR A 283 3.26 -19.59 -5.81
N LEU A 284 3.20 -18.89 -6.94
CA LEU A 284 1.94 -18.54 -7.61
C LEU A 284 1.65 -19.56 -8.70
N ILE A 285 0.40 -20.01 -8.76
CA ILE A 285 -0.08 -20.93 -9.80
C ILE A 285 -1.14 -20.20 -10.61
N LYS A 286 -0.95 -20.17 -11.93
CA LYS A 286 -1.92 -19.63 -12.89
C LYS A 286 -2.01 -20.57 -14.09
N GLY A 287 -3.22 -21.05 -14.36
CA GLY A 287 -3.51 -22.05 -15.37
C GLY A 287 -2.61 -23.27 -15.22
N ASN A 288 -1.71 -23.45 -16.18
CA ASN A 288 -0.74 -24.55 -16.20
C ASN A 288 0.69 -24.11 -15.86
N GLN A 289 0.87 -22.93 -15.26
CA GLN A 289 2.17 -22.36 -14.96
C GLN A 289 2.35 -22.12 -13.46
N VAL A 290 3.58 -22.32 -12.99
CA VAL A 290 4.05 -21.96 -11.64
C VAL A 290 5.07 -20.86 -11.79
N TYR A 291 4.94 -19.83 -10.96
CA TYR A 291 5.90 -18.75 -10.78
C TYR A 291 6.43 -18.84 -9.35
N ILE A 292 7.73 -18.64 -9.15
CA ILE A 292 8.33 -18.66 -7.81
C ILE A 292 9.05 -17.33 -7.57
N TYR A 293 8.64 -16.66 -6.51
CA TYR A 293 9.22 -15.42 -6.04
C TYR A 293 9.97 -15.64 -4.73
N LYS A 294 11.09 -14.94 -4.53
CA LYS A 294 11.70 -14.84 -3.20
C LYS A 294 10.78 -14.00 -2.32
N ALA A 295 10.52 -14.43 -1.09
CA ALA A 295 9.77 -13.66 -0.11
C ALA A 295 10.67 -12.60 0.58
N ASP A 296 11.51 -11.92 -0.19
CA ASP A 296 12.28 -10.75 0.25
C ASP A 296 11.53 -9.46 -0.12
N ALA A 297 11.94 -8.31 0.41
CA ALA A 297 11.17 -7.07 0.23
C ALA A 297 10.98 -6.62 -1.23
N HIS A 298 11.78 -7.15 -2.17
CA HIS A 298 11.70 -6.81 -3.59
C HIS A 298 10.91 -7.83 -4.41
N TYR A 299 10.58 -8.98 -3.83
CA TYR A 299 9.79 -10.03 -4.47
C TYR A 299 10.31 -10.38 -5.86
N THR A 300 11.54 -10.88 -5.89
CA THR A 300 12.24 -11.18 -7.14
C THR A 300 11.81 -12.54 -7.72
N LEU A 301 11.41 -12.57 -9.00
CA LEU A 301 11.13 -13.81 -9.72
C LEU A 301 12.42 -14.65 -9.84
N ILE A 302 12.34 -15.95 -9.53
CA ILE A 302 13.47 -16.86 -9.67
C ILE A 302 13.73 -17.13 -11.17
N ASP A 303 14.98 -17.01 -11.58
CA ASP A 303 15.43 -17.30 -12.94
C ASP A 303 14.95 -18.69 -13.41
N GLY A 304 14.40 -18.72 -14.62
CA GLY A 304 13.85 -19.94 -15.23
C GLY A 304 12.39 -20.25 -14.88
N TYR A 305 11.69 -19.34 -14.18
CA TYR A 305 10.23 -19.35 -14.03
C TYR A 305 9.57 -18.30 -14.94
N PRO A 306 8.32 -18.51 -15.40
CA PRO A 306 7.42 -19.61 -15.03
C PRO A 306 7.79 -20.97 -15.64
N LYS A 307 7.40 -22.05 -14.95
CA LYS A 307 7.51 -23.45 -15.43
C LYS A 307 6.15 -24.13 -15.49
N PRO A 308 5.99 -25.19 -16.31
CA PRO A 308 4.75 -25.97 -16.31
C PRO A 308 4.46 -26.58 -14.94
N LEU A 309 3.21 -26.47 -14.47
CA LEU A 309 2.75 -27.02 -13.20
C LEU A 309 2.98 -28.53 -13.08
N LYS A 310 2.84 -29.25 -14.19
CA LYS A 310 3.10 -30.68 -14.25
C LYS A 310 4.57 -31.01 -14.02
N ASP A 311 5.48 -30.19 -14.51
CA ASP A 311 6.91 -30.43 -14.38
C ASP A 311 7.39 -30.04 -12.98
N GLU A 312 6.81 -28.98 -12.40
CA GLU A 312 7.21 -28.47 -11.09
C GLU A 312 6.56 -29.20 -9.91
N LEU A 313 5.29 -29.62 -10.01
CA LEU A 313 4.51 -30.22 -8.92
C LEU A 313 3.84 -31.57 -9.29
N GLY A 314 3.94 -32.03 -10.54
CA GLY A 314 3.37 -33.32 -10.95
C GLY A 314 1.85 -33.33 -11.16
N VAL A 315 1.20 -32.17 -11.19
CA VAL A 315 -0.26 -32.01 -11.36
C VAL A 315 -0.56 -31.23 -12.64
N GLN A 316 -1.64 -31.57 -13.34
CA GLN A 316 -2.14 -30.77 -14.46
C GLN A 316 -3.16 -29.75 -13.95
N GLY A 317 -2.96 -28.49 -14.30
CA GLY A 317 -3.84 -27.39 -13.90
C GLY A 317 -5.06 -27.25 -14.81
N PRO A 318 -5.92 -26.26 -14.53
CA PRO A 318 -5.83 -25.34 -13.39
C PRO A 318 -6.13 -26.03 -12.05
N VAL A 319 -5.65 -25.43 -10.97
CA VAL A 319 -5.96 -25.81 -9.58
C VAL A 319 -6.72 -24.66 -8.94
N ASP A 320 -7.62 -24.96 -8.00
CA ASP A 320 -8.49 -23.94 -7.40
C ASP A 320 -7.92 -23.36 -6.08
N ALA A 321 -7.02 -24.08 -5.41
CA ALA A 321 -6.35 -23.60 -4.20
C ALA A 321 -5.09 -24.41 -3.92
N ALA A 322 -4.18 -23.81 -3.16
CA ALA A 322 -2.97 -24.48 -2.67
C ALA A 322 -2.70 -24.02 -1.25
N PHE A 323 -2.21 -24.92 -0.39
CA PHE A 323 -1.73 -24.53 0.94
C PHE A 323 -0.68 -25.51 1.44
N MET A 324 0.11 -25.07 2.41
CA MET A 324 1.09 -25.88 3.09
C MET A 324 1.01 -25.58 4.59
N CYS A 325 1.04 -26.60 5.43
CA CYS A 325 1.08 -26.45 6.88
C CYS A 325 2.51 -26.51 7.39
N GLU A 326 2.80 -25.85 8.51
CA GLU A 326 4.09 -25.96 9.19
C GLU A 326 4.39 -27.42 9.62
N GLY A 327 5.67 -27.79 9.60
CA GLY A 327 6.19 -29.06 10.13
C GLY A 327 6.56 -30.10 9.08
N GLU A 328 5.89 -30.14 7.92
CA GLU A 328 6.22 -31.07 6.84
C GLU A 328 6.28 -30.34 5.48
N PRO A 329 7.25 -30.68 4.60
CA PRO A 329 7.41 -30.06 3.28
C PRO A 329 6.38 -30.61 2.28
N THR A 330 5.10 -30.67 2.66
CA THR A 330 4.01 -31.21 1.84
C THR A 330 3.04 -30.10 1.45
N VAL A 331 2.95 -29.81 0.16
CA VAL A 331 1.91 -28.92 -0.38
C VAL A 331 0.65 -29.72 -0.68
N PHE A 332 -0.50 -29.13 -0.35
CA PHE A 332 -1.82 -29.62 -0.70
C PHE A 332 -2.40 -28.76 -1.82
N LEU A 333 -2.74 -29.39 -2.95
CA LEU A 333 -3.35 -28.75 -4.11
C LEU A 333 -4.80 -29.20 -4.23
N ILE A 334 -5.73 -28.29 -4.46
CA ILE A 334 -7.16 -28.57 -4.61
C ILE A 334 -7.59 -28.37 -6.06
N GLN A 335 -8.35 -29.31 -6.60
CA GLN A 335 -8.94 -29.23 -7.94
C GLN A 335 -10.34 -29.84 -7.92
N GLY A 336 -11.36 -29.01 -8.00
CA GLY A 336 -12.75 -29.34 -7.74
C GLY A 336 -12.92 -30.02 -6.39
N GLN A 337 -13.42 -31.25 -6.42
CA GLN A 337 -13.65 -32.09 -5.24
C GLN A 337 -12.43 -32.93 -4.84
N LYS A 338 -11.24 -32.67 -5.39
CA LYS A 338 -10.04 -33.47 -5.12
C LYS A 338 -8.99 -32.64 -4.41
N MET A 339 -8.26 -33.28 -3.51
CA MET A 339 -7.05 -32.74 -2.90
C MET A 339 -5.88 -33.69 -3.17
N PHE A 340 -4.79 -33.14 -3.67
CA PHE A 340 -3.53 -33.83 -3.94
C PHE A 340 -2.48 -33.41 -2.93
N SER A 341 -1.67 -34.34 -2.44
CA SER A 341 -0.50 -34.03 -1.62
C SER A 341 0.80 -34.27 -2.41
N VAL A 342 1.69 -33.30 -2.42
CA VAL A 342 3.00 -33.36 -3.09
C VAL A 342 4.10 -33.05 -2.09
N ASP A 343 5.08 -33.93 -2.00
CA ASP A 343 6.29 -33.71 -1.19
C ASP A 343 7.25 -32.79 -1.96
N LEU A 344 7.52 -31.61 -1.41
CA LEU A 344 8.35 -30.58 -2.04
C LEU A 344 9.85 -30.93 -2.06
N ASN A 345 10.28 -31.89 -1.23
CA ASN A 345 11.67 -32.39 -1.23
C ASN A 345 11.89 -33.53 -2.23
N ALA A 346 10.83 -34.12 -2.79
CA ALA A 346 10.95 -35.19 -3.76
C ALA A 346 11.52 -34.67 -5.09
N THR A 347 12.39 -35.45 -5.73
CA THR A 347 12.92 -35.15 -7.08
C THR A 347 12.86 -36.41 -7.95
N PRO A 348 12.01 -36.46 -9.00
CA PRO A 348 11.00 -35.45 -9.37
C PRO A 348 9.84 -35.39 -8.36
N ARG A 349 9.18 -34.23 -8.28
CA ARG A 349 7.95 -34.09 -7.50
C ARG A 349 6.80 -34.79 -8.22
N SER A 350 5.96 -35.48 -7.43
CA SER A 350 4.79 -36.19 -7.94
C SER A 350 3.70 -36.28 -6.89
N VAL A 351 2.45 -36.45 -7.32
CA VAL A 351 1.32 -36.71 -6.41
C VAL A 351 1.60 -37.96 -5.59
N LYS A 352 1.61 -37.83 -4.27
CA LYS A 352 1.74 -38.95 -3.32
C LYS A 352 0.39 -39.54 -2.97
N ARG A 353 -0.63 -38.71 -2.88
CA ARG A 353 -1.96 -39.08 -2.45
C ARG A 353 -3.00 -38.19 -3.11
N GLU A 354 -4.12 -38.80 -3.47
CA GLU A 354 -5.34 -38.13 -3.92
C GLU A 354 -6.48 -38.52 -2.96
N VAL A 355 -7.26 -37.53 -2.52
CA VAL A 355 -8.41 -37.73 -1.65
C VAL A 355 -9.57 -36.82 -2.08
N SER A 356 -10.80 -37.29 -1.88
CA SER A 356 -11.99 -36.47 -2.11
C SER A 356 -12.21 -35.49 -0.97
N LEU A 357 -12.61 -34.27 -1.32
CA LEU A 357 -13.05 -33.23 -0.40
C LEU A 357 -14.57 -33.19 -0.34
N PRO A 358 -15.13 -32.67 0.76
CA PRO A 358 -16.57 -32.52 0.90
C PRO A 358 -17.12 -31.23 0.25
N PHE A 359 -16.25 -30.42 -0.36
CA PHE A 359 -16.60 -29.19 -1.06
C PHE A 359 -16.63 -29.42 -2.56
N THR A 360 -17.69 -28.97 -3.23
CA THR A 360 -17.81 -29.03 -4.70
C THR A 360 -16.81 -28.11 -5.40
N LYS A 361 -16.55 -26.95 -4.78
CA LYS A 361 -15.56 -25.96 -5.20
C LYS A 361 -14.98 -25.28 -3.96
N VAL A 362 -13.69 -25.02 -4.00
CA VAL A 362 -12.97 -24.17 -3.04
C VAL A 362 -12.45 -22.97 -3.84
N ASP A 363 -12.52 -21.77 -3.28
CA ASP A 363 -11.99 -20.58 -3.95
C ASP A 363 -10.58 -20.25 -3.45
N ALA A 364 -10.27 -20.51 -2.18
CA ALA A 364 -8.92 -20.36 -1.65
C ALA A 364 -8.72 -21.24 -0.41
N ALA A 365 -7.46 -21.52 -0.04
CA ALA A 365 -7.14 -22.19 1.22
C ALA A 365 -5.80 -21.71 1.77
N GLU A 366 -5.66 -21.64 3.08
CA GLU A 366 -4.37 -21.45 3.76
C GLU A 366 -4.26 -22.41 4.94
N CYS A 367 -3.04 -22.60 5.43
CA CYS A 367 -2.80 -23.22 6.73
C CYS A 367 -1.98 -22.26 7.58
N GLY A 368 -2.50 -21.92 8.75
CA GLY A 368 -1.78 -21.12 9.75
C GLY A 368 -1.51 -21.94 11.00
N ALA A 369 -0.94 -21.29 12.02
CA ALA A 369 -0.63 -21.90 13.31
C ALA A 369 -1.83 -22.59 14.00
N ASP A 370 -3.06 -22.18 13.67
CA ASP A 370 -4.30 -22.70 14.23
C ASP A 370 -5.06 -23.66 13.32
N GLY A 371 -4.42 -24.14 12.25
CA GLY A 371 -4.94 -25.16 11.34
C GLY A 371 -5.26 -24.64 9.93
N VAL A 372 -6.05 -25.42 9.19
CA VAL A 372 -6.43 -25.17 7.80
C VAL A 372 -7.69 -24.31 7.73
N ARG A 373 -7.67 -23.28 6.89
CA ARG A 373 -8.84 -22.48 6.50
C ARG A 373 -9.15 -22.69 5.04
N VAL A 374 -10.42 -22.97 4.74
CA VAL A 374 -10.93 -23.17 3.38
C VAL A 374 -12.00 -22.12 3.11
N PHE A 375 -11.83 -21.34 2.05
CA PHE A 375 -12.71 -20.25 1.65
C PHE A 375 -13.62 -20.71 0.50
N VAL A 376 -14.92 -20.46 0.66
CA VAL A 376 -15.97 -20.80 -0.32
C VAL A 376 -16.98 -19.65 -0.35
N GLY A 377 -16.94 -18.88 -1.43
CA GLY A 377 -17.66 -17.62 -1.60
C GLY A 377 -17.32 -16.63 -0.48
N SER A 378 -18.34 -16.13 0.20
CA SER A 378 -18.20 -15.18 1.31
C SER A 378 -17.97 -15.84 2.67
N LYS A 379 -17.80 -17.17 2.72
CA LYS A 379 -17.61 -17.93 3.96
C LYS A 379 -16.26 -18.60 3.99
N TYR A 380 -15.77 -18.87 5.19
CA TYR A 380 -14.67 -19.80 5.38
C TYR A 380 -14.96 -20.81 6.50
N TYR A 381 -14.25 -21.93 6.41
CA TYR A 381 -14.35 -23.08 7.29
C TYR A 381 -12.97 -23.37 7.88
N LYS A 382 -12.92 -23.58 9.19
CA LYS A 382 -11.69 -23.90 9.92
C LYS A 382 -11.63 -25.38 10.31
N TYR A 383 -10.47 -25.99 10.08
CA TYR A 383 -10.16 -27.38 10.41
C TYR A 383 -8.80 -27.44 11.13
N GLU A 384 -8.64 -28.33 12.11
CA GLU A 384 -7.38 -28.40 12.86
C GLU A 384 -6.22 -28.97 12.03
N SER A 385 -6.52 -29.77 10.99
CA SER A 385 -5.49 -30.37 10.14
C SER A 385 -6.04 -30.77 8.76
N PRO A 386 -5.15 -31.00 7.76
CA PRO A 386 -5.54 -31.49 6.44
C PRO A 386 -6.30 -32.83 6.50
N THR A 387 -5.95 -33.69 7.46
CA THR A 387 -6.62 -34.98 7.65
C THR A 387 -8.08 -34.80 8.07
N ILE A 388 -8.38 -33.84 8.95
CA ILE A 388 -9.75 -33.58 9.39
C ILE A 388 -10.58 -32.95 8.27
N LEU A 389 -10.01 -32.03 7.48
CA LEU A 389 -10.65 -31.47 6.29
C LEU A 389 -11.20 -32.57 5.37
N THR A 390 -10.40 -33.59 5.05
CA THR A 390 -10.78 -34.66 4.11
C THR A 390 -11.82 -35.64 4.64
N ARG A 391 -11.92 -35.79 5.97
CA ARG A 391 -12.82 -36.75 6.63
C ARG A 391 -14.14 -36.12 7.06
N SER A 392 -14.29 -34.82 6.93
CA SER A 392 -15.46 -34.10 7.39
C SER A 392 -16.56 -34.21 6.36
N LEU A 393 -17.73 -34.77 6.72
CA LEU A 393 -18.93 -34.61 5.91
C LEU A 393 -19.45 -33.20 6.18
N VAL A 394 -19.58 -32.36 5.13
CA VAL A 394 -20.04 -30.95 5.23
C VAL A 394 -21.38 -30.80 5.99
N SER A 395 -22.12 -31.90 6.18
CA SER A 395 -23.41 -31.94 6.87
C SER A 395 -23.42 -32.42 8.33
N ILE A 396 -22.33 -32.89 8.96
CA ILE A 396 -22.42 -33.40 10.36
C ILE A 396 -21.17 -33.07 11.22
N LEU A 397 -21.34 -32.13 12.16
CA LEU A 397 -20.64 -31.96 13.47
C LEU A 397 -19.12 -31.74 13.58
N LYS A 398 -18.36 -31.47 12.51
CA LYS A 398 -16.94 -31.05 12.62
C LYS A 398 -16.58 -29.74 11.91
N ILE A 399 -17.54 -28.83 11.79
CA ILE A 399 -17.23 -27.43 11.48
C ILE A 399 -16.99 -26.73 12.82
N ILE A 400 -15.73 -26.37 13.12
CA ILE A 400 -15.40 -25.72 14.39
C ILE A 400 -15.97 -24.28 14.41
N LEU A 401 -16.05 -23.62 13.26
CA LEU A 401 -16.69 -22.31 13.11
C LEU A 401 -16.95 -22.01 11.62
N VAL A 402 -18.15 -21.50 11.29
CA VAL A 402 -18.40 -20.82 10.00
C VAL A 402 -18.33 -19.33 10.27
N LEU A 403 -17.48 -18.63 9.54
CA LEU A 403 -17.32 -17.18 9.67
C LEU A 403 -17.36 -16.51 8.29
N GLN A 404 -17.68 -15.22 8.30
CA GLN A 404 -17.65 -14.40 7.10
C GLN A 404 -16.20 -14.13 6.71
N THR A 405 -15.87 -14.23 5.43
CA THR A 405 -14.54 -13.90 4.90
C THR A 405 -14.13 -12.47 5.26
N GLU A 406 -15.08 -11.53 5.25
CA GLU A 406 -14.87 -10.14 5.72
C GLU A 406 -14.41 -10.06 7.18
N HIS A 407 -14.91 -10.93 8.06
CA HIS A 407 -14.49 -10.93 9.47
C HIS A 407 -13.06 -11.43 9.63
N PHE A 408 -12.65 -12.42 8.83
CA PHE A 408 -11.27 -12.87 8.77
C PHE A 408 -10.35 -11.76 8.26
N LEU A 409 -10.75 -11.09 7.17
CA LEU A 409 -9.99 -9.97 6.63
C LEU A 409 -9.85 -8.84 7.66
N ASN A 410 -10.91 -8.53 8.41
CA ASN A 410 -10.89 -7.55 9.50
C ASN A 410 -9.96 -7.96 10.64
N THR A 411 -9.95 -9.23 11.01
CA THR A 411 -9.17 -9.66 12.17
C THR A 411 -7.68 -9.72 11.85
N TYR A 412 -7.33 -10.27 10.70
CA TYR A 412 -5.95 -10.65 10.40
C TYR A 412 -5.19 -9.64 9.54
N PHE A 413 -5.88 -8.78 8.79
CA PHE A 413 -5.25 -7.71 8.01
C PHE A 413 -5.36 -6.34 8.69
N TYR A 414 -6.20 -6.17 9.71
CA TYR A 414 -6.25 -4.92 10.51
C TYR A 414 -5.27 -4.96 11.70
N SER A 415 -4.92 -6.16 12.20
CA SER A 415 -4.12 -6.35 13.41
C SER A 415 -2.60 -6.13 13.23
N LEU A 416 -2.09 -5.94 12.02
CA LEU A 416 -0.64 -5.72 11.78
C LEU A 416 -0.18 -4.27 12.06
N GLY A 417 -1.00 -3.47 12.76
CA GLY A 417 -0.63 -2.15 13.30
C GLY A 417 -0.47 -2.11 14.82
N GLN A 418 -0.27 -3.25 15.50
CA GLN A 418 -0.17 -3.30 16.98
C GLN A 418 1.04 -4.06 17.55
N LYS A 419 2.12 -4.26 16.79
CA LYS A 419 3.38 -4.71 17.38
C LYS A 419 4.59 -4.00 16.81
#